data_AF-A0A401TYN6-F1
#
_entry.id   AF-A0A401TYN6-F1
#
_cell.length_a   1.000
_cell.length_b   1.000
_cell.length_c   1.000
_cell.angle_alpha   90.00
_cell.angle_beta   90.00
_cell.angle_gamma   90.00
#
_symmetry.space_group_name_H-M   'P 1'
#
loop_
_entity.id
_entity.type
_entity.pdbx_description
1 polymer ?
#
loop_
_entity_poly.entity_id
_entity_poly.type
_entity_poly.pdbx_seq_one_letter_code
_entity_poly.pdbx_strand_id
1 'polypeptide(L)'
;RDGDTFQARLFWWHAARLLDPDSPVARVAFETGPKSFDDIWVEYDPVRSALDHYGEPLLREHMQCKWHVTPDSYGYSHLVDPEFINANARSLLQRARDAQLAYARSGAGVRFKLVTNWRLDRNDPLREMVGNRSGAVRLDRLFGSLTDNSKAGAVRKAWRDHLGINEDELRILARTLAFGEATDTLDALRDNLDILFGLVGLRRIPA
;
A
#
# COMPACT_ATOMS: atom_id res chain seq x y z
N ARG A 1 2.75 13.17 16.45
CA ARG A 1 2.40 11.86 17.08
C ARG A 1 3.16 10.76 16.32
N ASP A 2 3.28 9.54 16.86
CA ASP A 2 4.09 8.47 16.23
C ASP A 2 3.65 8.12 14.80
N GLY A 3 2.33 8.21 14.51
CA GLY A 3 1.80 8.06 13.15
C GLY A 3 2.35 9.10 12.17
N ASP A 4 2.33 10.38 12.55
CA ASP A 4 2.89 11.46 11.74
C ASP A 4 4.39 11.26 11.52
N THR A 5 5.12 10.83 12.56
CA THR A 5 6.55 10.50 12.46
C THR A 5 6.81 9.35 11.49
N PHE A 6 6.01 8.29 11.55
CA PHE A 6 6.10 7.14 10.65
C PHE A 6 5.88 7.56 9.20
N GLN A 7 4.78 8.28 8.93
CA GLN A 7 4.43 8.78 7.61
C GLN A 7 5.52 9.73 7.07
N ALA A 8 6.00 10.67 7.88
CA ALA A 8 7.05 11.60 7.47
C ALA A 8 8.37 10.88 7.14
N ARG A 9 8.73 9.84 7.91
CA ARG A 9 9.94 9.04 7.63
C ARG A 9 9.82 8.24 6.34
N LEU A 10 8.67 7.62 6.08
CA LEU A 10 8.41 6.96 4.81
C LEU A 10 8.44 7.95 3.64
N PHE A 11 7.90 9.15 3.82
CA PHE A 11 7.99 10.20 2.80
C PHE A 11 9.44 10.54 2.48
N TRP A 12 10.25 10.82 3.52
CA TRP A 12 11.67 11.15 3.34
C TRP A 12 12.48 10.02 2.71
N TRP A 13 12.12 8.77 2.99
CA TRP A 13 12.73 7.61 2.36
C TRP A 13 12.57 7.64 0.84
N HIS A 14 11.39 8.01 0.35
CA HIS A 14 11.15 8.17 -1.08
C HIS A 14 11.72 9.49 -1.63
N ALA A 15 11.57 10.59 -0.90
CA ALA A 15 12.01 11.90 -1.35
C ALA A 15 13.54 12.01 -1.51
N ALA A 16 14.33 11.43 -0.59
CA ALA A 16 15.78 11.42 -0.72
C ALA A 16 16.25 10.68 -1.98
N ARG A 17 15.49 9.68 -2.44
CA ARG A 17 15.80 8.94 -3.67
C ARG A 17 15.56 9.75 -4.94
N LEU A 18 15.03 10.97 -4.87
CA LEU A 18 15.03 11.93 -5.98
C LEU A 18 16.44 12.48 -6.26
N LEU A 19 17.34 12.44 -5.27
CA LEU A 19 18.71 12.93 -5.36
C LEU A 19 19.68 11.85 -5.89
N ASP A 20 19.24 10.60 -5.97
CA ASP A 20 19.99 9.49 -6.54
C ASP A 20 19.73 9.42 -8.05
N PRO A 21 20.73 9.65 -8.93
CA PRO A 21 20.54 9.64 -10.38
C PRO A 21 20.12 8.26 -10.93
N ASP A 22 20.47 7.18 -10.24
CA ASP A 22 20.15 5.80 -10.65
C ASP A 22 18.77 5.35 -10.13
N SER A 23 18.17 6.12 -9.22
CA SER A 23 16.84 5.83 -8.69
C SER A 23 15.76 5.98 -9.77
N PRO A 24 14.76 5.07 -9.81
CA PRO A 24 13.62 5.19 -10.70
C PRO A 24 12.58 6.21 -10.19
N VAL A 25 12.77 6.82 -9.02
CA VAL A 25 11.80 7.76 -8.44
C VAL A 25 11.85 9.10 -9.20
N ALA A 26 10.75 9.47 -9.83
CA ALA A 26 10.63 10.70 -10.62
C ALA A 26 9.96 11.83 -9.83
N ARG A 27 8.95 11.52 -9.00
CA ARG A 27 8.26 12.49 -8.15
C ARG A 27 7.79 11.84 -6.86
N VAL A 28 7.73 12.64 -5.81
CA VAL A 28 7.17 12.25 -4.51
C VAL A 28 6.30 13.39 -4.01
N ALA A 29 5.20 13.05 -3.36
CA ALA A 29 4.32 14.01 -2.75
C ALA A 29 3.82 13.51 -1.39
N PHE A 30 3.48 14.47 -0.54
CA PHE A 30 3.06 14.26 0.84
C PHE A 30 1.73 14.99 1.05
N GLU A 31 0.74 14.30 1.61
CA GLU A 31 -0.59 14.88 1.95
C GLU A 31 -1.25 15.66 0.80
N THR A 32 -0.96 15.26 -0.44
CA THR A 32 -1.45 15.93 -1.65
C THR A 32 -1.85 14.88 -2.67
N GLY A 33 -3.16 14.70 -2.90
CA GLY A 33 -3.67 13.64 -3.78
C GLY A 33 -5.19 13.54 -3.77
N PRO A 34 -5.77 12.46 -4.33
CA PRO A 34 -7.19 12.19 -4.11
C PRO A 34 -7.47 12.13 -2.63
N LYS A 35 -8.48 12.89 -2.18
CA LYS A 35 -9.01 12.77 -0.83
C LYS A 35 -9.17 11.29 -0.54
N SER A 36 -8.44 10.81 0.48
CA SER A 36 -8.56 9.50 1.12
C SER A 36 -7.55 8.39 0.77
N PHE A 37 -6.56 8.61 -0.10
CA PHE A 37 -5.42 7.69 -0.26
C PHE A 37 -4.15 8.46 -0.69
N ASP A 38 -3.78 9.44 0.14
CA ASP A 38 -2.91 10.56 -0.22
C ASP A 38 -1.82 10.89 0.80
N ASP A 39 -1.61 10.05 1.82
CA ASP A 39 -0.54 10.27 2.80
C ASP A 39 0.81 10.46 2.11
N ILE A 40 1.12 9.58 1.15
CA ILE A 40 2.29 9.65 0.26
C ILE A 40 1.89 9.12 -1.12
N TRP A 41 2.38 9.73 -2.18
CA TRP A 41 2.49 9.03 -3.47
C TRP A 41 3.86 9.21 -4.10
N VAL A 42 4.24 8.20 -4.87
CA VAL A 42 5.53 8.11 -5.56
C VAL A 42 5.26 7.80 -7.02
N GLU A 43 5.80 8.60 -7.92
CA GLU A 43 5.80 8.34 -9.36
C GLU A 43 7.17 7.86 -9.79
N TYR A 44 7.17 6.87 -10.67
CA TYR A 44 8.37 6.21 -11.16
C TYR A 44 8.58 6.47 -12.65
N ASP A 45 9.85 6.51 -13.06
CA ASP A 45 10.27 6.51 -14.45
C ASP A 45 9.79 5.22 -15.14
N PRO A 46 8.99 5.29 -16.23
CA PRO A 46 8.43 4.10 -16.88
C PRO A 46 9.48 3.09 -17.36
N VAL A 47 10.68 3.55 -17.77
CA VAL A 47 11.74 2.71 -18.34
C VAL A 47 12.53 2.01 -17.23
N ARG A 48 12.69 2.67 -16.08
CA ARG A 48 13.48 2.17 -14.95
C ARG A 48 12.62 1.55 -13.84
N SER A 49 11.30 1.71 -13.91
CA SER A 49 10.37 1.21 -12.90
C SER A 49 10.40 -0.31 -12.77
N ALA A 50 10.07 -0.78 -11.57
CA ALA A 50 9.86 -2.20 -11.35
C ALA A 50 8.60 -2.66 -12.09
N LEU A 51 8.65 -3.87 -12.65
CA LEU A 51 7.47 -4.53 -13.18
C LEU A 51 6.60 -5.08 -12.04
N ASP A 52 5.29 -4.98 -12.21
CA ASP A 52 4.30 -5.67 -11.38
C ASP A 52 4.33 -7.19 -11.64
N HIS A 53 3.48 -7.93 -10.93
CA HIS A 53 3.41 -9.38 -11.08
C HIS A 53 2.77 -9.87 -12.39
N TYR A 54 2.28 -8.95 -13.23
CA TYR A 54 1.82 -9.20 -14.59
C TYR A 54 2.83 -8.77 -15.66
N GLY A 55 4.00 -8.26 -15.26
CA GLY A 55 5.02 -7.78 -16.18
C GLY A 55 4.76 -6.37 -16.72
N GLU A 56 3.81 -5.63 -16.14
CA GLU A 56 3.53 -4.25 -16.52
C GLU A 56 4.33 -3.26 -15.64
N PRO A 57 4.81 -2.14 -16.19
CA PRO A 57 5.50 -1.11 -15.42
C PRO A 57 4.63 -0.53 -14.29
N LEU A 58 5.17 -0.45 -13.07
CA LEU A 58 4.56 0.30 -11.98
C LEU A 58 4.92 1.78 -12.13
N LEU A 59 3.97 2.58 -12.57
CA LEU A 59 4.17 4.01 -12.82
C LEU A 59 3.94 4.86 -11.57
N ARG A 60 3.01 4.47 -10.71
CA ARG A 60 2.70 5.20 -9.48
C ARG A 60 2.29 4.28 -8.34
N GLU A 61 2.73 4.63 -7.14
CA GLU A 61 2.27 4.00 -5.90
C GLU A 61 1.73 5.06 -4.96
N HIS A 62 0.46 4.93 -4.59
CA HIS A 62 -0.17 5.67 -3.52
C HIS A 62 -0.09 4.84 -2.24
N MET A 63 0.24 5.47 -1.13
CA MET A 63 0.40 4.81 0.16
C MET A 63 -0.54 5.44 1.19
N GLN A 64 -1.29 4.59 1.89
CA GLN A 64 -1.95 4.93 3.14
C GLN A 64 -1.09 4.34 4.26
N CYS A 65 -0.51 5.21 5.08
CA CYS A 65 0.31 4.88 6.22
C CYS A 65 -0.56 4.76 7.47
N LYS A 66 -0.32 3.71 8.27
CA LYS A 66 -1.02 3.53 9.53
C LYS A 66 -0.07 2.98 10.57
N TRP A 67 0.22 3.76 11.60
CA TRP A 67 0.97 3.30 12.77
C TRP A 67 0.02 3.00 13.92
N HIS A 68 0.14 1.80 14.47
CA HIS A 68 -0.58 1.37 15.66
C HIS A 68 0.36 1.34 16.86
N VAL A 69 -0.06 1.93 17.98
CA VAL A 69 0.75 1.98 19.20
C VAL A 69 0.88 0.60 19.84
N THR A 70 -0.18 -0.20 19.79
CA THR A 70 -0.19 -1.57 20.31
C THR A 70 0.16 -2.56 19.19
N PRO A 71 1.05 -3.53 19.43
CA PRO A 71 1.29 -4.61 18.47
C PRO A 71 0.03 -5.47 18.30
N ASP A 72 -0.33 -5.76 17.06
CA ASP A 72 -1.39 -6.71 16.71
C ASP A 72 -1.24 -7.16 15.24
N SER A 73 -2.28 -7.81 14.73
CA SER A 73 -2.44 -8.22 13.36
C SER A 73 -3.76 -7.72 12.77
N TYR A 74 -3.87 -7.74 11.45
CA TYR A 74 -5.11 -7.45 10.74
C TYR A 74 -5.46 -8.58 9.76
N GLY A 75 -6.66 -8.51 9.22
CA GLY A 75 -7.22 -9.48 8.29
C GLY A 75 -8.08 -8.81 7.23
N TYR A 76 -8.65 -9.58 6.30
CA TYR A 76 -9.44 -9.01 5.20
C TYR A 76 -10.68 -8.23 5.67
N SER A 77 -11.25 -8.58 6.83
CA SER A 77 -12.40 -7.91 7.43
C SER A 77 -12.07 -6.52 7.96
N HIS A 78 -10.84 -6.29 8.42
CA HIS A 78 -10.41 -4.97 8.88
C HIS A 78 -10.37 -3.95 7.72
N LEU A 79 -10.20 -4.41 6.48
CA LEU A 79 -10.10 -3.51 5.33
C LEU A 79 -11.45 -2.89 4.93
N VAL A 80 -12.57 -3.52 5.35
CA VAL A 80 -13.93 -2.98 5.19
C VAL A 80 -14.38 -2.15 6.39
N ASP A 81 -13.62 -2.15 7.48
CA ASP A 81 -13.90 -1.38 8.69
C ASP A 81 -13.26 0.03 8.63
N PRO A 82 -14.03 1.12 8.69
CA PRO A 82 -13.48 2.47 8.80
C PRO A 82 -12.56 2.68 10.02
N GLU A 83 -12.84 2.06 11.16
CA GLU A 83 -12.10 2.28 12.40
C GLU A 83 -10.65 1.79 12.30
N PHE A 84 -10.40 0.77 11.47
CA PHE A 84 -9.07 0.22 11.22
C PHE A 84 -8.06 1.33 10.83
N ILE A 85 -8.50 2.30 10.04
CA ILE A 85 -7.69 3.44 9.60
C ILE A 85 -8.04 4.75 10.33
N ASN A 86 -8.66 4.67 11.52
CA ASN A 86 -9.17 5.81 12.28
C ASN A 86 -10.11 6.72 11.46
N ALA A 87 -10.92 6.14 10.57
CA ALA A 87 -11.93 6.86 9.80
C ALA A 87 -13.32 6.62 10.37
N ASN A 88 -14.21 7.61 10.22
CA ASN A 88 -15.56 7.54 10.79
C ASN A 88 -16.64 7.09 9.79
N ALA A 89 -16.33 7.09 8.48
CA ALA A 89 -17.35 6.92 7.44
C ALA A 89 -16.90 6.09 6.23
N ARG A 90 -15.62 6.11 5.88
CA ARG A 90 -15.08 5.44 4.69
C ARG A 90 -13.96 4.50 5.10
N SER A 91 -14.17 3.22 4.84
CA SER A 91 -13.19 2.13 5.01
C SER A 91 -12.00 2.28 4.06
N LEU A 92 -10.91 1.57 4.35
CA LEU A 92 -9.74 1.51 3.46
C LEU A 92 -10.13 1.08 2.05
N LEU A 93 -10.97 0.04 1.90
CA LEU A 93 -11.36 -0.44 0.57
C LEU A 93 -12.23 0.54 -0.20
N GLN A 94 -13.13 1.28 0.46
CA GLN A 94 -13.91 2.32 -0.21
C GLN A 94 -13.00 3.43 -0.73
N ARG A 95 -12.02 3.85 0.09
CA ARG A 95 -11.03 4.85 -0.30
C ARG A 95 -10.15 4.38 -1.46
N ALA A 96 -9.68 3.13 -1.41
CA ALA A 96 -8.91 2.52 -2.49
C ALA A 96 -9.74 2.39 -3.77
N ARG A 97 -11.03 2.07 -3.68
CA ARG A 97 -11.94 2.03 -4.84
C ARG A 97 -12.12 3.41 -5.46
N ASP A 98 -12.39 4.43 -4.65
CA ASP A 98 -12.53 5.81 -5.12
C ASP A 98 -11.24 6.27 -5.83
N ALA A 99 -10.08 5.98 -5.24
CA ALA A 99 -8.78 6.29 -5.84
C ALA A 99 -8.51 5.48 -7.13
N GLN A 100 -8.86 4.20 -7.16
CA GLN A 100 -8.73 3.35 -8.35
C GLN A 100 -9.57 3.88 -9.52
N LEU A 101 -10.80 4.31 -9.28
CA LEU A 101 -11.65 4.91 -10.32
C LEU A 101 -11.11 6.24 -10.86
N ALA A 102 -10.36 6.97 -10.03
CA ALA A 102 -9.76 8.24 -10.41
C ALA A 102 -8.44 8.08 -11.19
N TYR A 103 -7.55 7.18 -10.78
CA TYR A 103 -6.17 7.10 -11.31
C TYR A 103 -5.82 5.80 -12.03
N ALA A 104 -6.63 4.74 -11.86
CA ALA A 104 -6.27 3.39 -12.27
C ALA A 104 -7.47 2.63 -12.85
N ARG A 105 -8.26 3.27 -13.74
CA ARG A 105 -9.54 2.72 -14.23
C ARG A 105 -9.44 1.33 -14.85
N SER A 106 -8.32 1.02 -15.51
CA SER A 106 -8.02 -0.29 -16.09
C SER A 106 -7.38 -1.29 -15.12
N GLY A 107 -7.03 -0.86 -13.90
CA GLY A 107 -6.34 -1.66 -12.90
C GLY A 107 -4.83 -1.78 -13.11
N ALA A 108 -4.25 -0.98 -14.02
CA ALA A 108 -2.84 -1.06 -14.42
C ALA A 108 -2.06 0.22 -14.07
N GLY A 109 -0.74 0.11 -13.96
CA GLY A 109 0.20 1.23 -13.80
C GLY A 109 0.18 1.92 -12.43
N VAL A 110 -0.88 1.79 -11.63
CA VAL A 110 -1.02 2.42 -10.32
C VAL A 110 -1.33 1.38 -9.25
N ARG A 111 -0.69 1.56 -8.09
CA ARG A 111 -0.90 0.71 -6.90
C ARG A 111 -1.38 1.55 -5.71
N PHE A 112 -2.34 1.02 -4.96
CA PHE A 112 -2.81 1.56 -3.69
C PHE A 112 -2.36 0.62 -2.58
N LYS A 113 -1.40 1.08 -1.78
CA LYS A 113 -0.71 0.28 -0.78
C LYS A 113 -1.05 0.74 0.63
N LEU A 114 -1.52 -0.18 1.47
CA LEU A 114 -1.50 0.02 2.92
C LEU A 114 -0.09 -0.26 3.43
N VAL A 115 0.48 0.67 4.20
CA VAL A 115 1.74 0.46 4.91
C VAL A 115 1.48 0.60 6.40
N THR A 116 1.64 -0.49 7.15
CA THR A 116 1.32 -0.54 8.58
C THR A 116 2.31 -1.39 9.35
N ASN A 117 2.48 -1.12 10.65
CA ASN A 117 3.27 -1.95 11.55
C ASN A 117 2.49 -3.16 12.10
N TRP A 118 1.20 -3.27 11.81
CA TRP A 118 0.46 -4.52 12.01
C TRP A 118 0.74 -5.49 10.88
N ARG A 119 0.86 -6.76 11.23
CA ARG A 119 1.06 -7.83 10.25
C ARG A 119 -0.25 -8.43 9.81
N LEU A 120 -0.25 -8.95 8.60
CA LEU A 120 -1.37 -9.78 8.17
C LEU A 120 -1.39 -11.05 9.02
N ASP A 121 -2.54 -11.34 9.64
CA ASP A 121 -2.71 -12.50 10.53
C ASP A 121 -2.35 -13.79 9.78
N ARG A 122 -1.68 -14.71 10.48
CA ARG A 122 -1.15 -15.94 9.88
C ARG A 122 -2.24 -16.91 9.45
N ASN A 123 -3.38 -16.88 10.12
CA ASN A 123 -4.54 -17.72 9.87
C ASN A 123 -5.57 -17.02 8.96
N ASP A 124 -5.41 -15.72 8.70
CA ASP A 124 -6.31 -14.99 7.82
C ASP A 124 -6.18 -15.47 6.36
N PRO A 125 -7.29 -15.76 5.66
CA PRO A 125 -7.29 -16.16 4.26
C PRO A 125 -6.47 -15.26 3.34
N LEU A 126 -6.48 -13.94 3.55
CA LEU A 126 -5.80 -12.97 2.70
C LEU A 126 -4.29 -13.23 2.66
N ARG A 127 -3.72 -13.85 3.70
CA ARG A 127 -2.28 -14.14 3.76
C ARG A 127 -1.79 -14.99 2.60
N GLU A 128 -2.60 -15.95 2.15
CA GLU A 128 -2.29 -16.82 1.02
C GLU A 128 -2.44 -16.11 -0.34
N MET A 129 -3.10 -14.95 -0.35
CA MET A 129 -3.44 -14.17 -1.54
C MET A 129 -2.53 -12.94 -1.72
N VAL A 130 -1.62 -12.66 -0.79
CA VAL A 130 -0.68 -11.55 -0.87
C VAL A 130 0.71 -12.07 -1.22
N GLY A 131 1.30 -11.51 -2.29
CA GLY A 131 2.64 -11.89 -2.74
C GLY A 131 3.74 -11.28 -1.88
N ASN A 132 4.71 -12.10 -1.46
CA ASN A 132 5.82 -11.62 -0.60
C ASN A 132 6.79 -10.65 -1.31
N ARG A 133 6.86 -10.65 -2.65
CA ARG A 133 7.79 -9.80 -3.41
C ARG A 133 7.43 -8.31 -3.35
N SER A 134 6.14 -8.00 -3.48
CA SER A 134 5.64 -6.62 -3.63
C SER A 134 4.52 -6.28 -2.66
N GLY A 135 4.02 -7.24 -1.89
CA GLY A 135 2.80 -7.09 -1.11
C GLY A 135 1.52 -7.01 -1.95
N ALA A 136 1.61 -7.16 -3.28
CA ALA A 136 0.46 -7.07 -4.17
C ALA A 136 -0.47 -8.29 -4.03
N VAL A 137 -1.77 -8.07 -4.25
CA VAL A 137 -2.75 -9.15 -4.31
C VAL A 137 -2.50 -10.03 -5.55
N ARG A 138 -2.44 -11.33 -5.31
CA ARG A 138 -2.32 -12.39 -6.29
C ARG A 138 -3.69 -12.77 -6.82
N LEU A 139 -4.07 -12.27 -8.00
CA LEU A 139 -5.40 -12.56 -8.55
C LEU A 139 -5.60 -14.04 -8.87
N ASP A 140 -4.53 -14.78 -9.19
CA ASP A 140 -4.58 -16.24 -9.36
C ASP A 140 -5.05 -16.96 -8.09
N ARG A 141 -4.69 -16.41 -6.91
CA ARG A 141 -5.09 -16.95 -5.61
C ARG A 141 -6.46 -16.45 -5.18
N LEU A 142 -6.71 -15.14 -5.30
CA LEU A 142 -7.98 -14.54 -4.89
C LEU A 142 -9.17 -15.02 -5.76
N PHE A 143 -8.93 -15.26 -7.06
CA PHE A 143 -9.95 -15.70 -8.01
C PHE A 143 -9.74 -17.15 -8.47
N GLY A 144 -8.96 -17.95 -7.74
CA GLY A 144 -8.70 -19.36 -8.06
C GLY A 144 -9.91 -20.27 -7.88
N SER A 145 -10.96 -19.79 -7.21
CA SER A 145 -12.26 -20.46 -7.08
C SER A 145 -13.37 -19.47 -7.41
N LEU A 146 -14.42 -19.95 -8.07
CA LEU A 146 -15.60 -19.14 -8.42
C LEU A 146 -16.64 -19.09 -7.30
N THR A 147 -16.60 -20.01 -6.33
CA THR A 147 -17.61 -20.08 -5.24
C THR A 147 -17.22 -19.25 -4.02
N ASP A 148 -18.23 -18.66 -3.40
CA ASP A 148 -18.13 -17.91 -2.14
C ASP A 148 -17.85 -18.80 -0.92
N ASN A 149 -18.06 -20.12 -1.02
CA ASN A 149 -17.86 -21.08 0.09
C ASN A 149 -16.38 -21.42 0.34
N SER A 150 -15.47 -20.91 -0.49
CA SER A 150 -14.02 -21.09 -0.31
C SER A 150 -13.43 -19.95 0.54
N LYS A 151 -12.22 -20.14 1.11
CA LYS A 151 -11.48 -19.06 1.79
C LYS A 151 -11.37 -17.80 0.93
N ALA A 152 -11.01 -17.96 -0.35
CA ALA A 152 -10.93 -16.87 -1.33
C ALA A 152 -12.31 -16.27 -1.65
N GLY A 153 -13.32 -17.13 -1.76
CA GLY A 153 -14.72 -16.73 -1.92
C GLY A 153 -15.22 -15.85 -0.79
N ALA A 154 -14.90 -16.17 0.46
CA ALA A 154 -15.28 -15.38 1.62
C ALA A 154 -14.66 -13.98 1.59
N VAL A 155 -13.37 -13.86 1.24
CA VAL A 155 -12.70 -12.56 1.06
C VAL A 155 -13.38 -11.75 -0.05
N ARG A 156 -13.57 -12.36 -1.24
CA ARG A 156 -14.21 -11.69 -2.38
C ARG A 156 -15.62 -11.23 -2.04
N LYS A 157 -16.43 -12.10 -1.42
CA LYS A 157 -17.79 -11.79 -1.01
C LYS A 157 -17.83 -10.62 -0.03
N ALA A 158 -17.02 -10.66 1.03
CA ALA A 158 -16.97 -9.58 2.02
C ALA A 158 -16.62 -8.22 1.36
N TRP A 159 -15.67 -8.21 0.43
CA TRP A 159 -15.28 -6.98 -0.26
C TRP A 159 -16.34 -6.52 -1.26
N ARG A 160 -16.94 -7.42 -2.05
CA ARG A 160 -18.03 -7.08 -2.99
C ARG A 160 -19.26 -6.54 -2.27
N ASP A 161 -19.72 -7.25 -1.25
CA ASP A 161 -20.93 -6.90 -0.50
C ASP A 161 -20.76 -5.51 0.16
N HIS A 162 -19.58 -5.27 0.75
CA HIS A 162 -19.25 -3.99 1.36
C HIS A 162 -19.16 -2.83 0.36
N LEU A 163 -18.54 -3.07 -0.80
CA LEU A 163 -18.34 -2.04 -1.82
C LEU A 163 -19.55 -1.86 -2.74
N GLY A 164 -20.49 -2.82 -2.76
CA GLY A 164 -21.60 -2.86 -3.70
C GLY A 164 -21.18 -3.06 -5.16
N ILE A 165 -20.11 -3.82 -5.40
CA ILE A 165 -19.53 -4.04 -6.75
C ILE A 165 -19.58 -5.50 -7.18
N ASN A 166 -19.50 -5.74 -8.49
CA ASN A 166 -19.48 -7.08 -9.05
C ASN A 166 -18.07 -7.72 -9.05
N GLU A 167 -17.98 -8.95 -9.55
CA GLU A 167 -16.74 -9.75 -9.64
C GLU A 167 -15.65 -9.08 -10.49
N ASP A 168 -16.02 -8.56 -11.66
CA ASP A 168 -15.07 -7.97 -12.62
C ASP A 168 -14.54 -6.65 -12.08
N GLU A 169 -15.40 -5.85 -11.48
CA GLU A 169 -15.02 -4.62 -10.78
C GLU A 169 -14.08 -4.90 -9.61
N LEU A 170 -14.37 -5.94 -8.82
CA LEU A 170 -13.49 -6.37 -7.73
C LEU A 170 -12.13 -6.81 -8.28
N ARG A 171 -12.09 -7.52 -9.40
CA ARG A 171 -10.85 -7.98 -10.03
C ARG A 171 -9.95 -6.81 -10.43
N ILE A 172 -10.55 -5.77 -11.02
CA ILE A 172 -9.84 -4.54 -11.38
C ILE A 172 -9.31 -3.85 -10.12
N LEU A 173 -10.13 -3.70 -9.08
CA LEU A 173 -9.68 -3.12 -7.81
C LEU A 173 -8.55 -3.92 -7.19
N ALA A 174 -8.73 -5.23 -7.00
CA ALA A 174 -7.77 -6.12 -6.37
C ALA A 174 -6.41 -6.09 -7.08
N ARG A 175 -6.39 -5.94 -8.42
CA ARG A 175 -5.15 -5.79 -9.19
C ARG A 175 -4.26 -4.65 -8.70
N THR A 176 -4.88 -3.58 -8.21
CA THR A 176 -4.20 -2.36 -7.76
C THR A 176 -3.82 -2.40 -6.28
N LEU A 177 -4.30 -3.36 -5.50
CA LEU A 177 -4.09 -3.39 -4.05
C LEU A 177 -2.75 -4.02 -3.66
N ALA A 178 -2.09 -3.41 -2.67
CA ALA A 178 -0.94 -4.00 -2.01
C ALA A 178 -0.94 -3.74 -0.50
N PHE A 179 -0.22 -4.60 0.22
CA PHE A 179 -0.14 -4.58 1.68
C PHE A 179 1.32 -4.74 2.11
N GLY A 180 1.85 -3.73 2.78
CA GLY A 180 3.21 -3.71 3.32
C GLY A 180 3.20 -3.70 4.85
N GLU A 181 4.04 -4.57 5.43
CA GLU A 181 4.37 -4.54 6.86
C GLU A 181 5.63 -3.68 7.04
N ALA A 182 5.54 -2.66 7.89
CA ALA A 182 6.71 -1.98 8.42
C ALA A 182 7.23 -2.78 9.60
N THR A 183 8.31 -3.52 9.38
CA THR A 183 8.92 -4.39 10.39
C THR A 183 9.91 -3.66 11.30
N ASP A 184 10.38 -2.48 10.88
CA ASP A 184 11.35 -1.69 11.61
C ASP A 184 10.70 -0.83 12.68
N THR A 185 11.46 -0.55 13.74
CA THR A 185 11.07 0.46 14.73
C THR A 185 11.18 1.85 14.12
N LEU A 186 10.50 2.81 14.74
CA LEU A 186 10.65 4.21 14.41
C LEU A 186 12.14 4.63 14.44
N ASP A 187 12.90 4.23 15.45
CA ASP A 187 14.32 4.58 15.54
C ASP A 187 15.17 3.93 14.45
N ALA A 188 14.92 2.66 14.10
CA ALA A 188 15.59 2.02 12.97
C ALA A 188 15.30 2.72 11.64
N LEU A 189 14.05 3.18 11.42
CA LEU A 189 13.72 4.00 10.24
C LEU A 189 14.50 5.32 10.21
N ARG A 190 14.73 5.94 11.37
CA ARG A 190 15.57 7.15 11.48
C ARG A 190 17.01 6.85 11.08
N ASP A 191 17.59 5.77 11.59
CA ASP A 191 18.99 5.40 11.32
C ASP A 191 19.19 5.05 9.84
N ASN A 192 18.24 4.33 9.24
CA ASN A 192 18.24 4.03 7.82
C ASN A 192 18.15 5.29 6.95
N LEU A 193 17.33 6.27 7.35
CA LEU A 193 17.27 7.57 6.68
C LEU A 193 18.58 8.34 6.78
N ASP A 194 19.23 8.32 7.95
CA ASP A 194 20.50 9.01 8.15
C ASP A 194 21.61 8.44 7.24
N ILE A 195 21.62 7.10 7.05
CA ILE A 195 22.48 6.44 6.05
C ILE A 195 22.12 6.88 4.63
N LEU A 196 20.84 6.81 4.24
CA LEU A 196 20.38 7.19 2.91
C LEU A 196 20.71 8.66 2.59
N PHE A 197 20.47 9.57 3.53
CA PHE A 197 20.79 10.98 3.41
C PHE A 197 22.28 11.21 3.18
N GLY A 198 23.15 10.52 3.91
CA GLY A 198 24.59 10.55 3.68
C GLY A 198 24.98 10.06 2.27
N LEU A 199 24.36 8.97 1.79
CA LEU A 199 24.61 8.42 0.45
C LEU A 199 24.23 9.40 -0.67
N VAL A 200 23.13 10.12 -0.52
CA VAL A 200 22.66 11.10 -1.52
C VAL A 200 23.24 12.50 -1.31
N GLY A 201 24.29 12.63 -0.49
CA GLY A 201 25.07 13.85 -0.32
C GLY A 201 24.49 14.91 0.63
N LEU A 202 23.47 14.57 1.43
CA LEU A 202 22.98 15.46 2.48
C LEU A 202 23.94 15.46 3.67
N ARG A 203 24.07 16.63 4.30
CA ARG A 203 24.92 16.80 5.49
C ARG A 203 24.26 16.17 6.71
N ARG A 204 24.92 15.16 7.29
CA ARG A 204 24.54 14.59 8.59
C ARG A 204 24.89 15.56 9.71
N ILE A 205 23.95 15.79 10.62
CA ILE A 205 24.18 16.61 11.82
C ILE A 205 24.46 15.64 12.97
N PRO A 206 25.61 15.76 13.66
CA PRO A 206 25.89 14.94 14.84
C PRO A 206 24.79 15.08 15.89
N ALA A 207 24.46 13.96 16.55
CA ALA A 207 23.48 13.93 17.63
C ALA A 207 23.93 14.72 18.86
#